data_AF-A0A7X8ZZB3-F1
#
_entry.id   AF-A0A7X8ZZB3-F1
#
_cell.length_a   1.000
_cell.length_b   1.000
_cell.length_c   1.000
_cell.angle_alpha   90.00
_cell.angle_beta   90.00
_cell.angle_gamma   90.00
#
_symmetry.space_group_name_H-M   'P 1'
#
loop_
_entity.id
_entity.type
_entity.pdbx_description
1 polymer ?
#
loop_
_entity_poly.entity_id
_entity_poly.type
_entity_poly.pdbx_seq_one_letter_code
_entity_poly.pdbx_strand_id
1 'polypeptide(L)'
;MIFSDLVIPTPTKYRRAAQKADLGGIVAVHHDRPGPRTVLAFIGAWVLMSGLTLIVPGETPLLAVAPTILFFFMWLIIYVMMAGERLIVCQRGILLGSFAPFLQPYAIRYEQIIVGSVVPISGNIRRYHKQTGLPAFLSSVRIAWWSQRGVSLAGPTQAESRGHLKGGVATSHMTRGGHPWLIGTRAPAEEATAAIARAAGDAGFTELASATAMAPPRALSGIPSDTPVLLPKVMVPYGH
;
A
#
# COMPACT_ATOMS: atom_id res chain seq x y z
N MET A 1 11.42 25.19 -19.77
CA MET A 1 12.10 24.20 -20.64
C MET A 1 11.40 22.88 -20.41
N ILE A 2 11.03 22.20 -21.50
CA ILE A 2 9.94 21.22 -21.62
C ILE A 2 10.30 19.90 -20.89
N PHE A 3 9.51 19.50 -19.90
CA PHE A 3 9.59 18.15 -19.35
C PHE A 3 9.02 17.18 -20.37
N SER A 4 9.89 16.41 -21.01
CA SER A 4 9.52 15.29 -21.85
C SER A 4 8.65 14.32 -21.06
N ASP A 5 7.40 14.18 -21.52
CA ASP A 5 6.42 13.20 -21.07
C ASP A 5 7.01 11.78 -21.16
N LEU A 6 7.61 11.33 -20.06
CA LEU A 6 7.76 9.91 -19.81
C LEU A 6 6.34 9.41 -19.50
N VAL A 7 5.56 9.11 -20.56
CA VAL A 7 4.23 8.52 -20.42
C VAL A 7 4.44 7.13 -19.83
N ILE A 8 4.50 7.05 -18.50
CA ILE A 8 4.37 5.79 -17.79
C ILE A 8 3.01 5.25 -18.26
N PRO A 9 2.94 4.09 -18.93
CA PRO A 9 1.68 3.50 -19.33
C PRO A 9 0.90 3.20 -18.06
N THR A 10 0.07 4.17 -17.67
CA THR A 10 -0.65 4.18 -16.41
C THR A 10 -2.05 3.68 -16.70
N PRO A 11 -2.45 2.55 -16.10
CA PRO A 11 -3.80 2.02 -16.21
C PRO A 11 -4.84 3.13 -16.03
N THR A 12 -5.87 3.13 -16.89
CA THR A 12 -6.94 4.14 -16.88
C THR A 12 -7.58 4.30 -15.50
N LYS A 13 -7.62 3.21 -14.71
CA LYS A 13 -8.10 3.22 -13.32
C LYS A 13 -7.30 4.16 -12.41
N TYR A 14 -5.97 4.25 -12.59
CA TYR A 14 -5.10 5.10 -11.77
C TYR A 14 -5.38 6.57 -12.07
N ARG A 15 -5.42 6.92 -13.35
CA ARG A 15 -5.75 8.27 -13.82
C ARG A 15 -7.14 8.71 -13.36
N ARG A 16 -8.15 7.83 -13.47
CA ARG A 16 -9.51 8.12 -12.97
C ARG A 16 -9.53 8.35 -11.45
N ALA A 17 -8.79 7.56 -10.67
CA ALA A 17 -8.72 7.75 -9.22
C ALA A 17 -8.02 9.08 -8.85
N ALA A 18 -6.91 9.40 -9.53
CA ALA A 18 -6.18 10.65 -9.32
C ALA A 18 -7.03 11.88 -9.69
N GLN A 19 -7.74 11.81 -10.82
CA GLN A 19 -8.66 12.85 -11.25
C GLN A 19 -9.83 13.04 -10.28
N LYS A 20 -10.43 11.96 -9.80
CA LYS A 20 -11.53 12.03 -8.82
C LYS A 20 -11.12 12.70 -7.51
N ALA A 21 -9.86 12.53 -7.10
CA ALA A 21 -9.32 13.11 -5.88
C ALA A 21 -8.57 14.44 -6.11
N ASP A 22 -8.59 14.98 -7.33
CA ASP A 22 -7.90 16.22 -7.71
C ASP A 22 -6.40 16.23 -7.36
N LEU A 23 -5.71 15.10 -7.60
CA LEU A 23 -4.30 14.92 -7.25
C LEU A 23 -3.31 15.30 -8.37
N GLY A 24 -3.83 15.70 -9.54
CA GLY A 24 -3.02 15.99 -10.73
C GLY A 24 -2.44 14.74 -11.40
N GLY A 25 -1.35 14.95 -12.15
CA GLY A 25 -0.65 13.90 -12.90
C GLY A 25 0.03 12.86 -12.00
N ILE A 26 0.22 11.65 -12.54
CA ILE A 26 0.94 10.56 -11.87
C ILE A 26 2.44 10.76 -12.11
N VAL A 27 3.22 10.79 -11.02
CA VAL A 27 4.68 10.97 -11.03
C VAL A 27 5.39 9.62 -10.94
N ALA A 28 4.93 8.73 -10.06
CA ALA A 28 5.54 7.41 -9.87
C ALA A 28 4.50 6.37 -9.42
N VAL A 29 4.77 5.10 -9.75
CA VAL A 29 3.93 3.96 -9.35
C VAL A 29 4.81 2.91 -8.69
N HIS A 30 4.54 2.63 -7.42
CA HIS A 30 5.19 1.59 -6.63
C HIS A 30 4.20 0.47 -6.35
N HIS A 31 4.67 -0.76 -6.56
CA HIS A 31 3.88 -1.96 -6.41
C HIS A 31 4.39 -2.78 -5.24
N ASP A 32 3.49 -3.37 -4.46
CA ASP A 32 3.82 -4.55 -3.67
C ASP A 32 3.48 -5.79 -4.51
N ARG A 33 4.48 -6.41 -5.14
CA ARG A 33 4.27 -7.59 -5.99
C ARG A 33 4.71 -8.87 -5.29
N PRO A 34 3.89 -9.93 -5.33
CA PRO A 34 4.29 -11.24 -4.83
C PRO A 34 5.57 -11.72 -5.50
N GLY A 35 6.41 -12.42 -4.73
CA GLY A 35 7.64 -13.02 -5.23
C GLY A 35 7.38 -14.34 -5.95
N PRO A 36 8.38 -14.90 -6.67
CA PRO A 36 8.25 -16.21 -7.33
C PRO A 36 7.81 -17.32 -6.37
N ARG A 37 8.32 -17.31 -5.13
CA ARG A 37 7.92 -18.26 -4.08
C ARG A 37 6.44 -18.17 -3.74
N THR A 38 5.90 -16.95 -3.68
CA THR A 38 4.46 -16.74 -3.43
C THR A 38 3.64 -17.26 -4.59
N VAL A 39 4.03 -16.98 -5.84
CA VAL A 39 3.36 -17.51 -7.03
C VAL A 39 3.33 -19.03 -6.99
N LEU A 40 4.47 -19.66 -6.68
CA LEU A 40 4.56 -21.11 -6.56
C LEU A 40 3.68 -21.66 -5.43
N ALA A 41 3.54 -20.94 -4.31
CA ALA A 41 2.62 -21.34 -3.25
C ALA A 41 1.15 -21.30 -3.69
N PHE A 42 0.73 -20.30 -4.47
CA PHE A 42 -0.61 -20.24 -5.05
C PHE A 42 -0.85 -21.39 -6.05
N ILE A 43 0.13 -21.68 -6.91
CA ILE A 43 0.06 -22.81 -7.85
C ILE A 43 0.00 -24.14 -7.07
N GLY A 44 0.84 -24.30 -6.06
CA GLY A 44 0.88 -25.49 -5.22
C GLY A 44 -0.43 -25.71 -4.48
N ALA A 45 -1.04 -24.64 -3.94
CA ALA A 45 -2.35 -24.73 -3.28
C ALA A 45 -3.47 -25.12 -4.25
N TRP A 46 -3.44 -24.59 -5.47
CA TRP A 46 -4.36 -24.98 -6.53
C TRP A 46 -4.19 -26.46 -6.92
N VAL A 47 -2.97 -26.90 -7.20
CA VAL A 47 -2.67 -28.30 -7.57
C VAL A 47 -3.01 -29.25 -6.44
N LEU A 48 -2.70 -28.90 -5.19
CA LEU A 48 -3.02 -29.70 -4.02
C LEU A 48 -4.54 -29.88 -3.87
N MET A 49 -5.32 -28.80 -3.93
CA MET A 49 -6.78 -28.89 -3.83
C MET A 49 -7.38 -29.69 -4.98
N SER A 50 -6.84 -29.54 -6.20
CA SER A 50 -7.27 -30.32 -7.36
C SER A 50 -6.92 -31.81 -7.22
N GLY A 51 -5.76 -32.14 -6.65
CA GLY A 51 -5.36 -33.52 -6.38
C GLY A 51 -6.18 -34.18 -5.29
N LEU A 52 -6.63 -33.43 -4.28
CA LEU A 52 -7.48 -33.95 -3.20
C LEU A 52 -8.84 -34.44 -3.70
N THR A 53 -9.36 -33.94 -4.82
CA THR A 53 -10.64 -34.43 -5.37
C THR A 53 -10.49 -35.86 -5.89
N LEU A 54 -9.32 -36.21 -6.44
CA LEU A 54 -9.05 -37.57 -6.92
C LEU A 54 -9.02 -38.66 -5.82
N ILE A 55 -9.07 -38.27 -4.54
CA ILE A 55 -9.13 -39.19 -3.39
C ILE A 55 -10.57 -39.69 -3.17
N VAL A 56 -11.59 -38.99 -3.70
CA VAL A 56 -12.99 -39.35 -3.48
C VAL A 56 -13.34 -40.62 -4.26
N PRO A 57 -13.89 -41.66 -3.60
CA PRO A 57 -14.28 -42.90 -4.27
C PRO A 57 -15.35 -42.62 -5.34
N GLY A 58 -15.08 -43.02 -6.59
CA GLY A 58 -16.00 -42.83 -7.72
C GLY A 58 -15.70 -41.61 -8.61
N GLU A 59 -14.70 -40.79 -8.26
CA GLU A 59 -14.26 -39.71 -9.13
C GLU A 59 -13.43 -40.25 -10.31
N THR A 60 -13.73 -39.79 -11.52
CA THR A 60 -12.91 -40.05 -12.71
C THR A 60 -12.07 -38.81 -13.05
N PRO A 61 -10.94 -38.95 -13.77
CA PRO A 61 -10.15 -37.80 -14.21
C PRO A 61 -10.96 -36.76 -14.98
N LEU A 62 -12.00 -37.20 -15.71
CA LEU A 62 -12.92 -36.30 -16.44
C LEU A 62 -13.82 -35.50 -15.49
N LEU A 63 -14.31 -36.11 -14.41
CA LEU A 63 -15.12 -35.45 -13.38
C LEU A 63 -14.30 -34.44 -12.57
N ALA A 64 -13.01 -34.70 -12.37
CA ALA A 64 -12.09 -33.80 -11.66
C ALA A 64 -11.72 -32.52 -12.43
N VAL A 65 -12.03 -32.43 -13.73
CA VAL A 65 -11.77 -31.22 -14.53
C VAL A 65 -12.56 -30.02 -14.01
N ALA A 66 -13.86 -30.21 -13.72
CA ALA A 66 -14.73 -29.14 -13.24
C ALA A 66 -14.23 -28.50 -11.92
N PRO A 67 -13.95 -29.25 -10.84
CA PRO A 67 -13.40 -28.67 -9.61
C PRO A 67 -12.00 -28.08 -9.81
N THR A 68 -11.15 -28.67 -10.67
CA THR A 68 -9.82 -28.11 -10.99
C THR A 68 -9.92 -26.70 -11.58
N ILE A 69 -10.83 -26.50 -12.55
CA ILE A 69 -11.10 -25.20 -13.16
C ILE A 69 -11.66 -24.23 -12.11
N LEU A 70 -12.59 -24.68 -11.28
CA LEU A 70 -13.15 -23.87 -10.20
C LEU A 70 -12.05 -23.37 -9.24
N PHE A 71 -11.18 -24.28 -8.76
CA PHE A 71 -10.08 -23.93 -7.88
C PHE A 71 -9.07 -23.01 -8.55
N PHE A 72 -8.80 -23.20 -9.84
CA PHE A 72 -7.95 -22.29 -10.61
C PHE A 72 -8.49 -20.85 -10.54
N PHE A 73 -9.76 -20.65 -10.90
CA PHE A 73 -10.37 -19.32 -10.86
C PHE A 73 -10.45 -18.75 -9.45
N MET A 74 -10.77 -19.58 -8.44
CA MET A 74 -10.79 -19.16 -7.04
C MET A 74 -9.42 -18.62 -6.60
N TRP A 75 -8.34 -19.40 -6.80
CA TRP A 75 -6.99 -18.98 -6.42
C TRP A 75 -6.49 -17.81 -7.26
N LEU A 76 -6.85 -17.75 -8.55
CA LEU A 76 -6.54 -16.63 -9.43
C LEU A 76 -7.22 -15.34 -8.94
N ILE A 77 -8.49 -15.39 -8.55
CA ILE A 77 -9.21 -14.24 -8.01
C ILE A 77 -8.56 -13.77 -6.71
N ILE A 78 -8.28 -14.68 -5.78
CA ILE A 78 -7.59 -14.35 -4.52
C ILE A 78 -6.25 -13.68 -4.82
N TYR A 79 -5.45 -14.26 -5.71
CA TYR A 79 -4.15 -13.73 -6.11
C TYR A 79 -4.28 -12.31 -6.69
N VAL A 80 -5.22 -12.07 -7.61
CA VAL A 80 -5.44 -10.76 -8.23
C VAL A 80 -5.91 -9.72 -7.20
N MET A 81 -6.78 -10.09 -6.26
CA MET A 81 -7.22 -9.20 -5.18
C MET A 81 -6.04 -8.77 -4.30
N MET A 82 -5.21 -9.74 -3.94
CA MET A 82 -4.06 -9.61 -3.05
C MET A 82 -2.88 -8.85 -3.69
N ALA A 83 -2.61 -9.08 -4.98
CA ALA A 83 -1.53 -8.42 -5.71
C ALA A 83 -1.86 -6.98 -6.15
N GLY A 84 -3.07 -6.49 -5.82
CA GLY A 84 -3.61 -5.20 -6.25
C GLY A 84 -3.08 -3.97 -5.50
N GLU A 85 -2.30 -4.15 -4.43
CA GLU A 85 -1.81 -3.06 -3.58
C GLU A 85 -0.79 -2.16 -4.30
N ARG A 86 -1.06 -0.84 -4.35
CA ARG A 86 -0.19 0.15 -4.99
C ARG A 86 -0.02 1.37 -4.10
N LEU A 87 1.15 1.99 -4.21
CA LEU A 87 1.40 3.37 -3.85
C LEU A 87 1.63 4.15 -5.15
N ILE A 88 0.81 5.15 -5.42
CA ILE A 88 0.94 6.02 -6.58
C ILE A 88 1.24 7.41 -6.05
N VAL A 89 2.36 7.96 -6.49
CA VAL A 89 2.74 9.34 -6.18
C VAL A 89 2.20 10.23 -7.29
N CYS A 90 1.44 11.24 -6.91
CA CYS A 90 0.86 12.22 -7.82
C CYS A 90 1.42 13.62 -7.52
N GLN A 91 1.12 14.58 -8.39
CA GLN A 91 1.59 15.96 -8.24
C GLN A 91 1.14 16.62 -6.94
N ARG A 92 -0.08 16.36 -6.44
CA ARG A 92 -0.64 17.05 -5.25
C ARG A 92 -0.90 16.12 -4.05
N GLY A 93 -0.46 14.87 -4.13
CA GLY A 93 -0.63 13.90 -3.06
C GLY A 93 -0.32 12.48 -3.51
N ILE A 94 -0.84 11.51 -2.78
CA ILE A 94 -0.63 10.10 -3.04
C ILE A 94 -1.96 9.34 -3.10
N LEU A 95 -2.01 8.29 -3.92
CA LEU A 95 -3.01 7.24 -3.83
C LEU A 95 -2.36 5.99 -3.23
N LEU A 96 -3.03 5.34 -2.30
CA LEU A 96 -2.52 4.09 -1.73
C LEU A 96 -3.65 3.07 -1.52
N GLY A 97 -3.33 1.79 -1.65
CA GLY A 97 -4.25 0.69 -1.39
C GLY A 97 -4.52 -0.19 -2.62
N SER A 98 -5.59 -0.99 -2.56
CA SER A 98 -5.88 -1.96 -3.63
C SER A 98 -6.53 -1.31 -4.84
N PHE A 99 -5.93 -1.58 -6.00
CA PHE A 99 -6.50 -1.30 -7.30
C PHE A 99 -7.10 -2.53 -7.98
N ALA A 100 -7.29 -3.63 -7.25
CA ALA A 100 -8.00 -4.80 -7.75
C ALA A 100 -9.44 -4.45 -8.19
N PRO A 101 -10.07 -5.22 -9.08
CA PRO A 101 -11.48 -5.04 -9.48
C PRO A 101 -12.40 -4.72 -8.29
N PHE A 102 -13.34 -3.78 -8.50
CA PHE A 102 -14.32 -3.32 -7.51
C PHE A 102 -13.80 -2.59 -6.26
N LEU A 103 -12.49 -2.64 -5.99
CA LEU A 103 -11.87 -1.92 -4.88
C LEU A 103 -11.43 -0.50 -5.29
N GLN A 104 -11.53 0.42 -4.32
CA GLN A 104 -11.08 1.80 -4.45
C GLN A 104 -9.85 2.03 -3.56
N PRO A 105 -8.85 2.77 -4.05
CA PRO A 105 -7.73 3.20 -3.23
C PRO A 105 -8.18 4.26 -2.21
N TYR A 106 -7.23 4.74 -1.42
CA TYR A 106 -7.34 5.94 -0.58
C TYR A 106 -6.57 7.07 -1.22
N ALA A 107 -7.05 8.30 -1.08
CA ALA A 107 -6.36 9.50 -1.54
C ALA A 107 -5.94 10.35 -0.35
N ILE A 108 -4.66 10.73 -0.30
CA ILE A 108 -4.09 11.58 0.74
C ILE A 108 -3.38 12.74 0.06
N ARG A 109 -3.83 13.97 0.32
CA ARG A 109 -3.15 15.18 -0.18
C ARG A 109 -1.93 15.50 0.66
N TYR A 110 -0.92 16.15 0.07
CA TYR A 110 0.31 16.50 0.80
C TYR A 110 0.06 17.37 2.03
N GLU A 111 -0.92 18.27 1.97
CA GLU A 111 -1.37 19.10 3.10
C GLU A 111 -1.87 18.29 4.32
N GLN A 112 -2.26 17.03 4.12
CA GLN A 112 -2.77 16.15 5.18
C GLN A 112 -1.70 15.22 5.74
N ILE A 113 -0.51 15.18 5.11
CA ILE A 113 0.61 14.36 5.59
C ILE A 113 1.36 15.17 6.65
N ILE A 114 1.57 14.56 7.80
CA ILE A 114 2.32 15.23 8.86
C ILE A 114 3.80 15.28 8.48
N VAL A 115 4.36 16.49 8.43
CA VAL A 115 5.77 16.73 8.12
C VAL A 115 6.67 15.88 9.00
N GLY A 116 7.64 15.18 8.41
CA GLY A 116 8.59 14.31 9.12
C GLY A 116 8.01 12.98 9.61
N SER A 117 6.77 12.62 9.25
CA SER A 117 6.20 11.29 9.53
C SER A 117 6.47 10.25 8.44
N VAL A 118 6.86 10.69 7.24
CA VAL A 118 7.10 9.79 6.10
C VAL A 118 8.45 9.09 6.30
N VAL A 119 8.41 7.77 6.44
CA VAL A 119 9.57 6.94 6.77
C VAL A 119 9.68 5.76 5.80
N PRO A 120 10.84 5.57 5.15
CA PRO A 120 11.12 4.36 4.41
C PRO A 120 11.44 3.20 5.37
N ILE A 121 10.71 2.10 5.25
CA ILE A 121 10.96 0.86 6.01
C ILE A 121 11.66 -0.12 5.07
N SER A 122 12.94 -0.36 5.31
CA SER A 122 13.78 -1.21 4.45
C SER A 122 13.81 -2.68 4.89
N GLY A 123 13.46 -2.96 6.15
CA GLY A 123 13.45 -4.32 6.71
C GLY A 123 12.44 -4.53 7.83
N ASN A 124 12.08 -5.81 8.03
CA ASN A 124 11.18 -6.25 9.09
C ASN A 124 9.80 -5.57 9.09
N ILE A 125 9.26 -5.17 7.93
CA ILE A 125 7.94 -4.52 7.85
C ILE A 125 6.82 -5.33 8.52
N ARG A 126 6.92 -6.67 8.54
CA ARG A 126 5.96 -7.55 9.24
C ARG A 126 5.90 -7.34 10.76
N ARG A 127 6.95 -6.75 11.36
CA ARG A 127 6.95 -6.39 12.78
C ARG A 127 6.12 -5.15 13.07
N TYR A 128 5.53 -4.50 12.06
CA TYR A 128 4.71 -3.29 12.25
C TYR A 128 3.57 -3.49 13.25
N HIS A 129 2.86 -4.61 13.20
CA HIS A 129 1.79 -4.90 14.16
C HIS A 129 2.32 -5.10 15.58
N LYS A 130 3.47 -5.78 15.72
CA LYS A 130 4.12 -5.94 17.02
C LYS A 130 4.66 -4.60 17.56
N GLN A 131 5.16 -3.75 16.66
CA GLN A 131 5.69 -2.43 16.94
C GLN A 131 4.59 -1.48 17.42
N THR A 132 3.46 -1.46 16.73
CA THR A 132 2.40 -0.47 16.95
C THR A 132 1.22 -1.01 17.77
N GLY A 133 1.11 -2.31 18.02
CA GLY A 133 -0.10 -2.88 18.62
C GLY A 133 -1.36 -2.72 17.76
N LEU A 134 -1.23 -2.21 16.53
CA LEU A 134 -2.34 -2.00 15.61
C LEU A 134 -2.83 -3.36 15.05
N PRO A 135 -4.16 -3.59 15.00
CA PRO A 135 -4.74 -4.78 14.39
C PRO A 135 -4.20 -5.12 13.00
N ALA A 136 -4.10 -6.42 12.70
CA ALA A 136 -3.63 -6.95 11.42
C ALA A 136 -4.46 -6.48 10.21
N PHE A 137 -5.76 -6.25 10.41
CA PHE A 137 -6.74 -5.98 9.34
C PHE A 137 -7.15 -4.50 9.24
N LEU A 138 -6.33 -3.58 9.74
CA LEU A 138 -6.58 -2.15 9.59
C LEU A 138 -6.45 -1.73 8.13
N SER A 139 -7.49 -1.09 7.59
CA SER A 139 -7.50 -0.67 6.18
C SER A 139 -6.43 0.37 5.81
N SER A 140 -5.78 1.01 6.78
CA SER A 140 -4.66 1.93 6.55
C SER A 140 -3.29 1.23 6.61
N VAL A 141 -3.27 -0.05 7.01
CA VAL A 141 -2.09 -0.92 7.00
C VAL A 141 -2.20 -1.87 5.82
N ARG A 142 -1.54 -1.52 4.71
CA ARG A 142 -1.61 -2.20 3.42
C ARG A 142 -0.33 -2.98 3.16
N ILE A 143 -0.12 -4.00 3.98
CA ILE A 143 0.97 -4.95 3.77
C ILE A 143 0.38 -6.36 3.61
N ALA A 144 1.02 -7.14 2.77
CA ALA A 144 0.73 -8.54 2.61
C ALA A 144 1.79 -9.38 3.32
N TRP A 145 1.49 -10.68 3.45
CA TRP A 145 2.47 -11.61 3.97
C TRP A 145 3.76 -11.68 3.13
N TRP A 146 3.85 -11.22 1.89
CA TRP A 146 5.12 -11.22 1.13
C TRP A 146 5.90 -9.92 1.29
N SER A 147 5.29 -8.86 1.83
CA SER A 147 5.92 -7.55 1.97
C SER A 147 7.18 -7.65 2.82
N GLN A 148 8.27 -7.08 2.33
CA GLN A 148 9.57 -7.03 3.03
C GLN A 148 9.95 -5.60 3.44
N ARG A 149 9.46 -4.62 2.69
CA ARG A 149 9.76 -3.19 2.79
C ARG A 149 8.52 -2.38 2.42
N GLY A 150 8.53 -1.08 2.70
CA GLY A 150 7.41 -0.21 2.43
C GLY A 150 7.58 1.19 2.99
N VAL A 151 6.53 2.00 2.92
CA VAL A 151 6.52 3.38 3.42
C VAL A 151 5.49 3.49 4.54
N SER A 152 5.88 4.07 5.67
CA SER A 152 4.95 4.50 6.71
C SER A 152 4.83 6.02 6.74
N LEU A 153 3.65 6.52 7.06
CA LEU A 153 3.38 7.94 7.25
C LEU A 153 2.22 8.15 8.21
N ALA A 154 2.11 9.36 8.72
CA ALA A 154 0.97 9.81 9.53
C ALA A 154 0.14 10.82 8.74
N GLY A 155 -1.18 10.65 8.74
CA GLY A 155 -2.06 11.56 8.01
C GLY A 155 -3.55 11.38 8.31
N PRO A 156 -4.45 11.60 7.34
CA PRO A 156 -5.90 11.62 7.53
C PRO A 156 -6.47 10.29 8.02
N THR A 157 -7.66 10.34 8.60
CA THR A 157 -8.46 9.13 8.83
C THR A 157 -8.77 8.42 7.51
N GLN A 158 -9.14 7.14 7.60
CA GLN A 158 -9.60 6.37 6.44
C GLN A 158 -10.87 6.98 5.81
N ALA A 159 -11.75 7.56 6.63
CA ALA A 159 -12.99 8.18 6.17
C ALA A 159 -12.70 9.44 5.34
N GLU A 160 -11.85 10.33 5.84
CA GLU A 160 -11.42 11.54 5.13
C GLU A 160 -10.71 11.19 3.81
N SER A 161 -9.84 10.18 3.84
CA SER A 161 -9.10 9.74 2.65
C SER A 161 -10.01 9.16 1.56
N ARG A 162 -11.16 8.59 1.92
CA ARG A 162 -12.18 8.15 0.96
C ARG A 162 -13.12 9.28 0.54
N GLY A 163 -13.32 10.28 1.40
CA GLY A 163 -14.13 11.46 1.11
C GLY A 163 -13.64 12.21 -0.13
N HIS A 164 -12.33 12.29 -0.34
CA HIS A 164 -11.73 12.93 -1.53
C HIS A 164 -12.09 12.25 -2.84
N LEU A 165 -12.20 10.93 -2.85
CA LEU A 165 -12.66 10.19 -4.04
C LEU A 165 -14.14 10.39 -4.35
N LYS A 166 -14.88 11.01 -3.42
CA LYS A 166 -16.29 11.38 -3.55
C LYS A 166 -16.49 12.90 -3.74
N GLY A 167 -15.41 13.69 -3.90
CA GLY A 167 -15.49 15.14 -4.05
C GLY A 167 -15.72 15.91 -2.73
N GLY A 168 -15.46 15.29 -1.58
CA GLY A 168 -15.56 15.95 -0.28
C GLY A 168 -14.42 16.95 -0.03
N VAL A 169 -14.71 18.03 0.69
CA VAL A 169 -13.72 19.02 1.16
C VAL A 169 -13.04 18.49 2.44
N ALA A 170 -11.71 18.62 2.56
CA ALA A 170 -11.01 18.25 3.79
C ALA A 170 -11.31 19.26 4.89
N THR A 171 -11.72 18.79 6.06
CA THR A 171 -11.61 19.55 7.31
C THR A 171 -10.21 19.35 7.86
N SER A 172 -9.35 20.36 7.80
CA SER A 172 -7.98 20.28 8.30
C SER A 172 -7.89 20.92 9.68
N HIS A 173 -7.58 20.11 10.71
CA HIS A 173 -6.75 20.51 11.85
C HIS A 173 -6.25 19.24 12.56
N MET A 174 -5.04 18.79 12.21
CA MET A 174 -4.34 17.73 12.95
C MET A 174 -3.31 18.35 13.90
N THR A 175 -3.72 18.62 15.14
CA THR A 175 -2.84 19.19 16.18
C THR A 175 -2.20 18.13 17.08
N ARG A 176 -2.60 16.85 17.00
CA ARG A 176 -2.07 15.76 17.84
C ARG A 176 -1.79 14.48 17.04
N GLY A 177 -0.70 14.46 16.28
CA GLY A 177 -0.31 13.27 15.52
C GLY A 177 -1.34 12.87 14.45
N GLY A 178 -1.00 11.89 13.61
CA GLY A 178 -1.80 11.52 12.46
C GLY A 178 -2.11 10.04 12.45
N HIS A 179 -3.18 9.65 11.79
CA HIS A 179 -3.56 8.25 11.68
C HIS A 179 -2.47 7.46 10.94
N PRO A 180 -2.17 6.22 11.41
CA PRO A 180 -1.12 5.38 10.86
C PRO A 180 -1.49 4.94 9.45
N TRP A 181 -0.61 5.20 8.50
CA TRP A 181 -0.61 4.60 7.18
C TRP A 181 0.67 3.79 6.95
N LEU A 182 0.50 2.64 6.33
CA LEU A 182 1.58 1.77 5.90
C LEU A 182 1.21 1.16 4.54
N ILE A 183 2.15 1.15 3.61
CA ILE A 183 1.98 0.50 2.32
C ILE A 183 3.26 -0.26 1.96
N GLY A 184 3.12 -1.53 1.58
CA GLY A 184 4.24 -2.34 1.10
C GLY A 184 4.76 -1.86 -0.25
N THR A 185 6.06 -2.04 -0.49
CA THR A 185 6.67 -1.81 -1.81
C THR A 185 7.62 -2.95 -2.15
N ARG A 186 7.76 -3.25 -3.44
CA ARG A 186 8.78 -4.18 -3.95
C ARG A 186 10.10 -3.46 -4.20
N ALA A 187 10.03 -2.28 -4.81
CA ALA A 187 11.17 -1.40 -4.96
C ALA A 187 11.69 -0.97 -3.57
N PRO A 188 12.98 -0.63 -3.43
CA PRO A 188 13.51 0.06 -2.25
C PRO A 188 12.55 1.14 -1.76
N ALA A 189 12.27 1.16 -0.45
CA ALA A 189 11.31 2.09 0.13
C ALA A 189 11.73 3.55 -0.07
N GLU A 190 13.04 3.75 -0.14
CA GLU A 190 13.76 4.99 -0.40
C GLU A 190 13.41 5.58 -1.78
N GLU A 191 13.22 4.74 -2.80
CA GLU A 191 12.78 5.23 -4.11
C GLU A 191 11.37 5.83 -4.04
N ALA A 192 10.50 5.22 -3.25
CA ALA A 192 9.14 5.71 -3.05
C ALA A 192 9.11 6.99 -2.22
N THR A 193 9.89 7.08 -1.14
CA THR A 193 9.98 8.31 -0.35
C THR A 193 10.67 9.43 -1.11
N ALA A 194 11.66 9.13 -1.95
CA ALA A 194 12.28 10.12 -2.83
C ALA A 194 11.32 10.65 -3.91
N ALA A 195 10.44 9.79 -4.46
CA ALA A 195 9.38 10.23 -5.37
C ALA A 195 8.37 11.14 -4.66
N ILE A 196 7.96 10.78 -3.44
CA ILE A 196 7.08 11.61 -2.59
C ILE A 196 7.74 12.96 -2.30
N ALA A 197 9.01 12.97 -1.88
CA ALA A 197 9.73 14.19 -1.54
C ALA A 197 9.82 15.14 -2.74
N ARG A 198 10.19 14.63 -3.92
CA ARG A 198 10.24 15.44 -5.16
C ARG A 198 8.88 16.03 -5.51
N ALA A 199 7.85 15.20 -5.58
CA ALA A 199 6.51 15.65 -5.96
C ALA A 199 5.91 16.63 -4.93
N ALA A 200 6.15 16.43 -3.64
CA ALA A 200 5.76 17.38 -2.60
C ALA A 200 6.49 18.73 -2.77
N GLY A 201 7.79 18.70 -3.09
CA GLY A 201 8.60 19.89 -3.34
C GLY A 201 8.10 20.68 -4.55
N ASP A 202 7.84 19.99 -5.66
CA ASP A 202 7.29 20.58 -6.90
C ASP A 202 5.90 21.22 -6.67
N ALA A 203 5.13 20.70 -5.71
CA ALA A 203 3.83 21.23 -5.31
C ALA A 203 3.91 22.33 -4.23
N GLY A 204 5.10 22.76 -3.83
CA GLY A 204 5.31 23.83 -2.86
C GLY A 204 5.34 23.40 -1.39
N PHE A 205 5.22 22.09 -1.09
CA PHE A 205 5.31 21.56 0.27
C PHE A 205 6.77 21.29 0.67
N THR A 206 7.58 22.35 0.70
CA THR A 206 9.05 22.29 0.88
C THR A 206 9.49 21.64 2.20
N GLU A 207 8.78 21.92 3.30
CA GLU A 207 9.06 21.30 4.60
C GLU A 207 8.83 19.79 4.59
N LEU A 208 7.70 19.35 4.02
CA LEU A 208 7.39 17.93 3.85
C LEU A 208 8.41 17.24 2.96
N ALA A 209 8.78 17.88 1.85
CA ALA A 209 9.77 17.39 0.90
C ALA A 209 11.13 17.19 1.57
N SER A 210 11.63 18.22 2.25
CA SER A 210 12.91 18.19 2.96
C SER A 210 12.93 17.12 4.04
N ALA A 211 11.91 17.08 4.90
CA ALA A 211 11.82 16.10 5.98
C ALA A 211 11.72 14.66 5.45
N THR A 212 11.02 14.44 4.32
CA THR A 212 10.91 13.13 3.68
C THR A 212 12.22 12.71 3.01
N ALA A 213 12.92 13.65 2.36
CA ALA A 213 14.20 13.38 1.71
C ALA A 213 15.31 13.02 2.70
N MET A 214 15.29 13.62 3.90
CA MET A 214 16.26 13.36 4.97
C MET A 214 15.92 12.14 5.84
N ALA A 215 14.74 11.53 5.67
CA ALA A 215 14.30 10.43 6.52
C ALA A 215 15.16 9.17 6.27
N PRO A 216 15.91 8.67 7.26
CA PRO A 216 16.75 7.50 7.08
C PRO A 216 15.88 6.23 6.95
N PRO A 217 16.32 5.22 6.19
CA PRO A 217 15.69 3.91 6.17
C PRO A 217 15.69 3.27 7.54
N ARG A 218 14.57 2.63 7.90
CA ARG A 218 14.39 2.04 9.23
C ARG A 218 14.05 0.56 9.15
N ALA A 219 14.66 -0.21 10.04
CA ALA A 219 14.27 -1.58 10.31
C ALA A 219 13.39 -1.61 11.56
N LEU A 220 12.21 -2.20 11.48
CA LEU A 220 11.32 -2.28 12.63
C LEU A 220 11.86 -3.29 13.65
N SER A 221 11.95 -2.90 14.91
CA SER A 221 12.40 -3.78 16.01
C SER A 221 11.28 -4.73 16.46
N GLY A 222 10.03 -4.28 16.38
CA GLY A 222 8.87 -4.95 16.96
C GLY A 222 8.71 -4.70 18.46
N ILE A 223 9.34 -3.64 18.98
CA ILE A 223 9.28 -3.25 20.39
C ILE A 223 8.50 -1.92 20.48
N PRO A 224 7.35 -1.87 21.17
CA PRO A 224 6.50 -0.67 21.19
C PRO A 224 7.19 0.62 21.63
N SER A 225 8.14 0.55 22.57
CA SER A 225 8.92 1.70 23.06
C SER A 225 9.74 2.40 21.98
N ASP A 226 10.11 1.69 20.91
CA ASP A 226 10.92 2.25 19.82
C ASP A 226 10.06 3.03 18.81
N THR A 227 8.72 2.98 18.94
CA THR A 227 7.79 3.56 17.97
C THR A 227 7.97 5.07 17.78
N PRO A 228 8.16 5.90 18.82
CA PRO A 228 8.39 7.33 18.62
C PRO A 228 9.65 7.61 17.79
N VAL A 229 10.67 6.75 17.93
CA VAL A 229 11.94 6.86 17.20
C VAL A 229 11.80 6.32 15.78
N LEU A 230 11.14 5.17 15.59
CA LEU A 230 11.06 4.45 14.31
C LEU A 230 9.87 4.85 13.43
N LEU A 231 8.78 5.34 14.00
CA LEU A 231 7.52 5.72 13.33
C LEU A 231 6.99 7.03 13.94
N PRO A 232 7.66 8.16 13.67
CA PRO A 232 7.45 9.41 14.38
C PRO A 232 6.13 10.03 13.95
N LYS A 233 5.45 10.67 14.91
CA LYS A 233 4.18 11.39 14.70
C LYS A 233 2.99 10.52 14.25
N VAL A 234 3.18 9.20 14.20
CA VAL A 234 2.10 8.23 14.02
C VAL A 234 1.35 8.10 15.34
N MET A 235 0.04 8.34 15.30
CA MET A 235 -0.84 8.10 16.43
C MET A 235 -1.09 6.60 16.54
N VAL A 236 -0.51 6.01 17.57
CA VAL A 236 -0.74 4.62 17.93
C VAL A 236 -1.59 4.61 19.19
N PRO A 237 -2.66 3.80 19.27
CA PRO A 237 -3.36 3.64 20.54
C PRO A 237 -2.35 3.15 21.57
N TYR A 238 -2.10 3.95 22.62
CA TYR A 238 -1.30 3.50 23.75
C TYR A 238 -1.99 2.27 24.34
N GLY A 239 -1.42 1.09 24.11
CA GLY A 239 -1.74 -0.10 24.86
C GLY A 239 -1.04 0.01 26.21
N HIS A 240 -1.83 -0.06 27.28
CA HIS A 240 -1.40 -0.26 28.66
C HIS A 240 -0.48 -1.47 28.81
#